data_AF-A0A936C081-F1
#
_entry.id   AF-A0A936C081-F1
#
_cell.length_a   1.000
_cell.length_b   1.000
_cell.length_c   1.000
_cell.angle_alpha   90.00
_cell.angle_beta   90.00
_cell.angle_gamma   90.00
#
_symmetry.space_group_name_H-M   'P 1'
#
loop_
_entity.id
_entity.type
_entity.pdbx_description
1 polymer ?
#
loop_
_entity_poly.entity_id
_entity_poly.type
_entity_poly.pdbx_seq_one_letter_code
_entity_poly.pdbx_strand_id
1 'polypeptide(L)'
;MDHGPMLVVGVFGTVIALERAVALGGRWGYAAAAIGGAAASAMLLGLTWAGWLGVLSAAALVGVNAAIIRRQSAAFTWLMLLGAVVLVFGNVSWMMGYPVRDVAPAWMTFFVLTIAAERLELSRLAPTPAWAKVILVLCAAALAVRVSLVSCGLDGALRPAGGLMAVIGLWQLRFDLARRTLQRGGLPRFSAAGVLLGAAWLVFSGSTLLALGLPYAGPVYDAILHGVFVADRAINRLRPCPEESENRRRCATSHILRAVWPVRNGTRRDCR
;
A
#
# COMPACT_ATOMS: atom_id res chain seq x y z
N MET A 1 1.10 -13.96 21.52
CA MET A 1 0.13 -13.81 20.41
C MET A 1 0.86 -13.08 19.30
N ASP A 2 1.27 -13.79 18.26
CA ASP A 2 2.03 -13.24 17.15
C ASP A 2 1.07 -12.51 16.19
N HIS A 3 0.73 -11.27 16.54
CA HIS A 3 -0.20 -10.44 15.75
C HIS A 3 0.34 -10.10 14.35
N GLY A 4 1.68 -10.01 14.22
CA GLY A 4 2.35 -9.66 12.97
C GLY A 4 2.07 -10.66 11.82
N PRO A 5 2.41 -11.94 11.98
CA PRO A 5 2.13 -12.98 10.99
C PRO A 5 0.66 -13.05 10.59
N MET A 6 -0.26 -12.93 11.56
CA MET A 6 -1.71 -12.98 11.30
C MET A 6 -2.18 -11.84 10.38
N LEU A 7 -1.71 -10.61 10.61
CA LEU A 7 -2.08 -9.47 9.78
C LEU A 7 -1.55 -9.61 8.35
N VAL A 8 -0.27 -9.94 8.21
CA VAL A 8 0.38 -10.05 6.89
C VAL A 8 -0.17 -11.25 6.10
N VAL A 9 -0.06 -12.45 6.67
CA VAL A 9 -0.34 -13.71 5.97
C VAL A 9 -1.84 -13.95 5.86
N GLY A 10 -2.57 -13.64 6.92
CA GLY A 10 -4.00 -13.85 6.99
C GLY A 10 -4.78 -12.71 6.34
N VAL A 11 -4.73 -11.51 6.91
CA VAL A 11 -5.65 -10.42 6.51
C VAL A 11 -5.27 -9.82 5.15
N PHE A 12 -4.05 -9.29 5.03
CA PHE A 12 -3.64 -8.56 3.82
C PHE A 12 -3.51 -9.48 2.61
N GLY A 13 -2.93 -10.68 2.78
CA GLY A 13 -2.87 -11.68 1.72
C GLY A 13 -4.26 -12.03 1.17
N THR A 14 -5.27 -12.10 2.04
CA THR A 14 -6.67 -12.36 1.66
C THR A 14 -7.28 -11.21 0.88
N VAL A 15 -7.09 -9.96 1.32
CA VAL A 15 -7.64 -8.78 0.61
C VAL A 15 -7.04 -8.69 -0.79
N ILE A 16 -5.72 -8.82 -0.92
CA ILE A 16 -5.03 -8.80 -2.21
C ILE A 16 -5.54 -9.96 -3.10
N ALA A 17 -5.68 -11.16 -2.55
CA ALA A 17 -6.23 -12.30 -3.28
C ALA A 17 -7.66 -12.06 -3.76
N LEU A 18 -8.50 -11.41 -2.94
CA LEU A 18 -9.88 -11.09 -3.31
C LEU A 18 -9.93 -10.10 -4.47
N GLU A 19 -9.14 -9.02 -4.41
CA GLU A 19 -9.06 -8.04 -5.50
C GLU A 19 -8.61 -8.70 -6.81
N ARG A 20 -7.61 -9.58 -6.75
CA ARG A 20 -7.11 -10.29 -7.93
C ARG A 20 -8.09 -11.33 -8.45
N ALA A 21 -8.83 -11.99 -7.58
CA ALA A 21 -9.92 -12.89 -7.96
C ALA A 21 -11.01 -12.15 -8.75
N VAL A 22 -11.39 -10.96 -8.28
CA VAL A 22 -12.34 -10.08 -8.97
C VAL A 22 -11.79 -9.66 -10.34
N ALA A 23 -10.51 -9.26 -10.41
CA ALA A 23 -9.86 -8.87 -11.67
C ALA A 23 -9.79 -10.02 -12.70
N LEU A 24 -9.61 -11.26 -12.25
CA LEU A 24 -9.59 -12.44 -13.12
C LEU A 24 -10.99 -12.83 -13.63
N GLY A 25 -12.04 -12.53 -12.85
CA GLY A 25 -13.43 -12.85 -13.18
C GLY A 25 -13.78 -14.35 -13.09
N GLY A 26 -12.95 -15.16 -12.45
CA GLY A 26 -13.12 -16.62 -12.35
C GLY A 26 -13.46 -17.10 -10.93
N ARG A 27 -14.41 -18.03 -10.79
CA ARG A 27 -14.86 -18.57 -9.49
C ARG A 27 -13.74 -19.22 -8.67
N TRP A 28 -12.75 -19.82 -9.33
CA TRP A 28 -11.61 -20.45 -8.67
C TRP A 28 -10.65 -19.42 -8.02
N GLY A 29 -10.61 -18.17 -8.50
CA GLY A 29 -9.76 -17.14 -7.93
C GLY A 29 -10.11 -16.82 -6.47
N TYR A 30 -11.39 -16.94 -6.11
CA TYR A 30 -11.87 -16.73 -4.74
C TYR A 30 -11.37 -17.80 -3.76
N ALA A 31 -10.89 -18.95 -4.24
CA ALA A 31 -10.34 -19.98 -3.37
C ALA A 31 -9.12 -19.46 -2.59
N ALA A 32 -8.27 -18.65 -3.23
CA ALA A 32 -7.11 -18.05 -2.56
C ALA A 32 -7.54 -17.17 -1.37
N ALA A 33 -8.54 -16.30 -1.58
CA ALA A 33 -9.08 -15.44 -0.53
C ALA A 33 -9.79 -16.25 0.58
N ALA A 34 -10.57 -17.27 0.22
CA ALA A 34 -11.26 -18.12 1.20
C ALA A 34 -10.26 -18.87 2.10
N ILE A 35 -9.19 -19.43 1.51
CA ILE A 35 -8.14 -20.12 2.26
C ILE A 35 -7.39 -19.13 3.16
N GLY A 36 -7.09 -17.92 2.67
CA GLY A 36 -6.47 -16.88 3.48
C GLY A 36 -7.32 -16.44 4.68
N GLY A 37 -8.64 -16.27 4.47
CA GLY A 37 -9.58 -15.94 5.55
C GLY A 37 -9.68 -17.05 6.60
N ALA A 38 -9.67 -18.31 6.15
CA ALA A 38 -9.58 -19.47 7.04
C ALA A 38 -8.25 -19.50 7.80
N ALA A 39 -7.13 -19.16 7.16
CA ALA A 39 -5.82 -19.06 7.80
C ALA A 39 -5.82 -18.01 8.92
N ALA A 40 -6.35 -16.81 8.64
CA ALA A 40 -6.46 -15.73 9.62
C ALA A 40 -7.32 -16.15 10.83
N SER A 41 -8.46 -16.80 10.56
CA SER A 41 -9.37 -17.29 11.61
C SER A 41 -8.73 -18.39 12.45
N ALA A 42 -8.03 -19.34 11.81
CA ALA A 42 -7.32 -20.41 12.49
C ALA A 42 -6.15 -19.87 13.35
N MET A 43 -5.45 -18.83 12.88
CA MET A 43 -4.41 -18.13 13.65
C MET A 43 -4.98 -17.43 14.88
N LEU A 44 -6.14 -16.77 14.76
CA LEU A 44 -6.84 -16.16 15.90
C LEU A 44 -7.22 -17.18 16.97
N LEU A 45 -7.58 -18.39 16.55
CA LEU A 45 -7.89 -19.51 17.44
C LEU A 45 -6.64 -20.22 18.01
N GLY A 46 -5.43 -19.79 17.63
CA GLY A 46 -4.17 -20.37 18.11
C GLY A 46 -3.86 -21.77 17.55
N LEU A 47 -4.44 -22.12 16.39
CA LEU A 47 -4.24 -23.44 15.78
C LEU A 47 -2.86 -23.54 15.13
N THR A 48 -2.10 -24.58 15.49
CA THR A 48 -0.70 -24.76 15.05
C THR A 48 -0.56 -24.97 13.54
N TRP A 49 -1.59 -25.52 12.88
CA TRP A 49 -1.60 -25.75 11.43
C TRP A 49 -2.03 -24.53 10.61
N ALA A 50 -2.41 -23.42 11.26
CA ALA A 50 -2.92 -22.23 10.57
C ALA A 50 -1.88 -21.58 9.64
N GLY A 51 -0.59 -21.66 9.97
CA GLY A 51 0.47 -21.14 9.10
C GLY A 51 0.59 -21.88 7.77
N TRP A 52 0.30 -23.19 7.75
CA TRP A 52 0.26 -23.97 6.50
C TRP A 52 -0.91 -23.57 5.59
N LEU A 53 -2.06 -23.19 6.15
CA LEU A 53 -3.12 -22.55 5.35
C LEU A 53 -2.64 -21.23 4.74
N GLY A 54 -1.84 -20.45 5.47
CA GLY A 54 -1.21 -19.24 4.97
C GLY A 54 -0.27 -19.49 3.78
N VAL A 55 0.51 -20.57 3.84
CA VAL A 55 1.33 -21.03 2.70
C VAL A 55 0.45 -21.39 1.50
N LEU A 56 -0.63 -22.17 1.74
CA LEU A 56 -1.55 -22.59 0.69
C LEU A 56 -2.27 -21.40 0.03
N SER A 57 -2.70 -20.42 0.82
CA SER A 57 -3.29 -19.17 0.35
C SER A 57 -2.32 -18.40 -0.55
N ALA A 58 -1.06 -18.24 -0.13
CA ALA A 58 -0.03 -17.58 -0.91
C ALA A 58 0.27 -18.33 -2.22
N ALA A 59 0.30 -19.67 -2.19
CA ALA A 59 0.50 -20.48 -3.40
C ALA A 59 -0.69 -20.35 -4.37
N ALA A 60 -1.92 -20.31 -3.86
CA ALA A 60 -3.10 -20.05 -4.66
C ALA A 60 -3.06 -18.64 -5.30
N LEU A 61 -2.58 -17.63 -4.55
CA LEU A 61 -2.36 -16.27 -5.07
C LEU A 61 -1.32 -16.23 -6.19
N VAL A 62 -0.25 -17.02 -6.12
CA VAL A 62 0.70 -17.21 -7.25
C VAL A 62 -0.03 -17.78 -8.47
N GLY A 63 -0.88 -18.79 -8.28
CA GLY A 63 -1.71 -19.35 -9.36
C GLY A 63 -2.62 -18.32 -10.02
N VAL A 64 -3.30 -17.49 -9.22
CA VAL A 64 -4.15 -16.38 -9.72
C VAL A 64 -3.33 -15.38 -10.52
N ASN A 65 -2.19 -14.94 -10.02
CA ASN A 65 -1.31 -14.00 -10.73
C ASN A 65 -0.73 -14.61 -12.02
N ALA A 66 -0.38 -15.89 -12.03
CA ALA A 66 0.06 -16.60 -13.23
C ALA A 66 -1.05 -16.66 -14.29
N ALA A 67 -2.29 -16.91 -13.89
CA ALA A 67 -3.43 -16.89 -14.80
C ALA A 67 -3.70 -15.49 -15.38
N ILE A 68 -3.51 -14.43 -14.60
CA ILE A 68 -3.60 -13.04 -15.07
C ILE A 68 -2.51 -12.76 -16.12
N ILE A 69 -1.25 -13.16 -15.87
CA ILE A 69 -0.14 -13.00 -16.83
C ILE A 69 -0.44 -13.68 -18.16
N ARG A 70 -1.06 -14.86 -18.14
CA ARG A 70 -1.46 -15.57 -19.37
C ARG A 70 -2.50 -14.82 -20.19
N ARG A 71 -3.29 -13.93 -19.58
CA ARG A 71 -4.27 -13.09 -20.28
C ARG A 71 -3.66 -11.78 -20.76
N GLN A 72 -2.85 -11.14 -19.92
CA GLN A 72 -2.20 -9.88 -20.22
C GLN A 72 -0.81 -9.84 -19.58
N SER A 73 0.23 -9.95 -20.40
CA SER A 73 1.61 -9.82 -19.94
C SER A 73 2.03 -8.35 -19.95
N ALA A 74 2.32 -7.82 -18.76
CA ALA A 74 2.86 -6.48 -18.57
C ALA A 74 3.83 -6.46 -17.39
N ALA A 75 4.69 -5.44 -17.29
CA ALA A 75 5.69 -5.37 -16.22
C ALA A 75 5.07 -5.48 -14.81
N PHE A 76 3.91 -4.83 -14.57
CA PHE A 76 3.24 -4.85 -13.27
C PHE A 76 2.71 -6.25 -12.90
N THR A 77 2.21 -7.04 -13.85
CA THR A 77 1.72 -8.40 -13.56
C THR A 77 2.86 -9.31 -13.14
N TRP A 78 4.05 -9.12 -13.73
CA TRP A 78 5.26 -9.82 -13.31
C TRP A 78 5.75 -9.39 -11.92
N LEU A 79 5.69 -8.09 -11.59
CA LEU A 79 6.00 -7.63 -10.22
C LEU A 79 5.05 -8.22 -9.18
N MET A 80 3.74 -8.28 -9.46
CA MET A 80 2.79 -8.91 -8.54
C MET A 80 3.04 -10.41 -8.36
N LEU A 81 3.34 -11.12 -9.45
CA LEU A 81 3.72 -12.54 -9.35
C LEU A 81 4.99 -12.71 -8.50
N LEU A 82 6.02 -11.89 -8.73
CA LEU A 82 7.25 -11.92 -7.94
C LEU A 82 6.98 -11.69 -6.45
N GLY A 83 6.14 -10.70 -6.13
CA GLY A 83 5.68 -10.47 -4.76
C GLY A 83 5.02 -11.70 -4.16
N ALA A 84 4.07 -12.31 -4.86
CA ALA A 84 3.35 -13.51 -4.38
C ALA A 84 4.30 -14.70 -4.18
N VAL A 85 5.31 -14.87 -5.02
CA VAL A 85 6.35 -15.91 -4.86
C VAL A 85 7.19 -15.66 -3.61
N VAL A 86 7.61 -14.40 -3.38
CA VAL A 86 8.36 -14.02 -2.16
C VAL A 86 7.51 -14.25 -0.91
N LEU A 87 6.19 -14.01 -0.97
CA LEU A 87 5.27 -14.31 0.12
C LEU A 87 5.22 -15.82 0.43
N VAL A 88 5.13 -16.68 -0.59
CA VAL A 88 5.18 -18.14 -0.40
C VAL A 88 6.49 -18.53 0.29
N PHE A 89 7.62 -18.01 -0.19
CA PHE A 89 8.92 -18.31 0.38
C PHE A 89 9.00 -17.88 1.85
N GLY A 90 8.57 -16.66 2.18
CA GLY A 90 8.52 -16.19 3.56
C GLY A 90 7.63 -17.05 4.46
N ASN A 91 6.44 -17.44 3.99
CA ASN A 91 5.52 -18.27 4.77
C ASN A 91 6.08 -19.68 4.99
N VAL A 92 6.74 -20.26 3.99
CA VAL A 92 7.42 -21.55 4.13
C VAL A 92 8.57 -21.44 5.13
N SER A 93 9.44 -20.43 5.02
CA SER A 93 10.53 -20.22 5.99
C SER A 93 10.01 -20.06 7.42
N TRP A 94 8.91 -19.32 7.62
CA TRP A 94 8.29 -19.22 8.93
C TRP A 94 7.78 -20.58 9.45
N MET A 95 7.18 -21.39 8.58
CA MET A 95 6.73 -22.73 8.94
C MET A 95 7.85 -23.75 9.18
N MET A 96 9.03 -23.49 8.63
CA MET A 96 10.24 -24.25 8.91
C MET A 96 10.91 -23.83 10.24
N GLY A 97 10.33 -22.89 10.98
CA GLY A 97 10.79 -22.49 12.31
C GLY A 97 11.82 -21.36 12.33
N TYR A 98 12.05 -20.69 11.19
CA TYR A 98 12.92 -19.50 11.17
C TYR A 98 12.31 -18.35 11.98
N PRO A 99 13.13 -17.55 12.67
CA PRO A 99 12.64 -16.46 13.50
C PRO A 99 11.96 -15.38 12.64
N VAL A 100 10.94 -14.73 13.21
CA VAL A 100 10.14 -13.69 12.51
C VAL A 100 11.02 -12.56 11.97
N ARG A 101 12.17 -12.29 12.60
CA ARG A 101 13.16 -11.32 12.11
C ARG A 101 13.59 -11.57 10.67
N ASP A 102 13.85 -12.81 10.31
CA ASP A 102 14.46 -13.17 9.03
C ASP A 102 13.39 -13.33 7.95
N VAL A 103 12.16 -13.60 8.38
CA VAL A 103 10.98 -13.71 7.52
C VAL A 103 10.33 -12.36 7.24
N ALA A 104 10.33 -11.44 8.20
CA ALA A 104 9.67 -10.13 8.07
C ALA A 104 10.10 -9.35 6.81
N PRO A 105 11.39 -9.33 6.40
CA PRO A 105 11.81 -8.71 5.14
C PRO A 105 11.13 -9.31 3.89
N ALA A 106 10.80 -10.61 3.88
CA ALA A 106 10.05 -11.26 2.79
C ALA A 106 8.63 -10.73 2.71
N TRP A 107 7.95 -10.64 3.85
CA TRP A 107 6.62 -10.06 3.95
C TRP A 107 6.59 -8.58 3.56
N MET A 108 7.57 -7.79 4.02
CA MET A 108 7.71 -6.39 3.62
C MET A 108 7.95 -6.26 2.11
N THR A 109 8.82 -7.11 1.54
CA THR A 109 9.10 -7.12 0.11
C THR A 109 7.87 -7.44 -0.72
N PHE A 110 7.05 -8.42 -0.29
CA PHE A 110 5.76 -8.70 -0.92
C PHE A 110 4.87 -7.45 -0.99
N PHE A 111 4.72 -6.70 0.10
CA PHE A 111 3.94 -5.47 0.10
C PHE A 111 4.51 -4.40 -0.82
N VAL A 112 5.82 -4.15 -0.73
CA VAL A 112 6.49 -3.14 -1.55
C VAL A 112 6.31 -3.44 -3.04
N LEU A 113 6.47 -4.70 -3.44
CA LEU A 113 6.29 -5.13 -4.83
C LEU A 113 4.82 -5.03 -5.28
N THR A 114 3.87 -5.39 -4.42
CA THR A 114 2.44 -5.31 -4.74
C THR A 114 2.00 -3.86 -4.92
N ILE A 115 2.38 -2.97 -3.99
CA ILE A 115 2.10 -1.53 -4.09
C ILE A 115 2.75 -0.95 -5.34
N ALA A 116 4.02 -1.27 -5.61
CA ALA A 116 4.71 -0.79 -6.81
C ALA A 116 4.02 -1.28 -8.10
N ALA A 117 3.53 -2.51 -8.12
CA ALA A 117 2.82 -3.09 -9.25
C ALA A 117 1.46 -2.42 -9.49
N GLU A 118 0.63 -2.26 -8.45
CA GLU A 118 -0.66 -1.56 -8.56
C GLU A 118 -0.48 -0.11 -9.05
N ARG A 119 0.53 0.59 -8.54
CA ARG A 119 0.82 1.96 -9.00
C ARG A 119 1.33 1.98 -10.43
N LEU A 120 2.12 0.98 -10.85
CA LEU A 120 2.49 0.81 -12.25
C LEU A 120 1.27 0.55 -13.15
N GLU A 121 0.30 -0.25 -12.69
CA GLU A 121 -0.96 -0.52 -13.39
C GLU A 121 -1.73 0.78 -13.64
N LEU A 122 -1.86 1.63 -12.61
CA LEU A 122 -2.51 2.96 -12.72
C LEU A 122 -1.72 3.95 -13.58
N SER A 123 -0.39 3.89 -13.52
CA SER A 123 0.50 4.72 -14.32
C SER A 123 0.47 4.37 -15.81
N ARG A 124 -0.26 3.33 -16.25
CA ARG A 124 -0.49 3.08 -17.68
C ARG A 124 -1.10 4.31 -18.39
N LEU A 125 -1.81 5.16 -17.65
CA LEU A 125 -2.40 6.41 -18.15
C LEU A 125 -1.42 7.60 -18.16
N ALA A 126 -0.21 7.45 -17.63
CA ALA A 126 0.81 8.49 -17.55
C ALA A 126 2.19 7.96 -17.99
N PRO A 127 2.83 8.53 -19.03
CA PRO A 127 4.05 7.95 -19.60
C PRO A 127 5.22 7.99 -18.60
N THR A 128 5.59 6.85 -18.03
CA THR A 128 6.86 6.62 -17.35
C THR A 128 7.91 6.14 -18.37
N PRO A 129 9.14 6.67 -18.35
CA PRO A 129 10.15 6.30 -19.34
C PRO A 129 10.56 4.83 -19.20
N ALA A 130 10.90 4.18 -20.33
CA ALA A 130 11.20 2.75 -20.36
C ALA A 130 12.38 2.36 -19.46
N TRP A 131 13.44 3.18 -19.43
CA TRP A 131 14.61 2.96 -18.58
C TRP A 131 14.24 2.91 -17.09
N ALA A 132 13.28 3.74 -16.65
CA ALA A 132 12.85 3.77 -15.25
C ALA A 132 12.10 2.49 -14.88
N LYS A 133 11.29 1.94 -15.80
CA LYS A 133 10.62 0.63 -15.60
C LYS A 133 11.64 -0.49 -15.47
N VAL A 134 12.68 -0.49 -16.32
CA VAL A 134 13.75 -1.50 -16.27
C VAL A 134 14.49 -1.45 -14.93
N ILE A 135 14.87 -0.27 -14.45
CA ILE A 135 15.51 -0.10 -13.13
C ILE A 135 14.62 -0.67 -12.03
N LEU A 136 13.32 -0.35 -12.02
CA LEU A 136 12.40 -0.87 -11.02
C LEU A 136 12.33 -2.41 -11.04
N VAL A 137 12.20 -3.01 -12.23
CA VAL A 137 12.14 -4.48 -12.39
C VAL A 137 13.44 -5.13 -11.91
N LEU A 138 14.60 -4.56 -12.25
CA LEU A 138 15.91 -5.06 -11.82
C LEU A 138 16.07 -4.96 -10.30
N CYS A 139 15.72 -3.82 -9.70
CA CYS A 139 15.76 -3.63 -8.25
C CYS A 139 14.78 -4.57 -7.53
N ALA A 140 13.59 -4.77 -8.07
CA ALA A 140 12.59 -5.69 -7.54
C ALA A 140 13.08 -7.14 -7.56
N ALA A 141 13.61 -7.60 -8.69
CA ALA A 141 14.19 -8.93 -8.83
C ALA A 141 15.39 -9.12 -7.90
N ALA A 142 16.30 -8.15 -7.84
CA ALA A 142 17.43 -8.18 -6.92
C ALA A 142 16.97 -8.23 -5.45
N LEU A 143 15.93 -7.47 -5.08
CA LEU A 143 15.39 -7.46 -3.72
C LEU A 143 14.80 -8.83 -3.36
N ALA A 144 14.01 -9.41 -4.26
CA ALA A 144 13.45 -10.75 -4.08
C ALA A 144 14.56 -11.80 -3.85
N VAL A 145 15.62 -11.79 -4.68
CA VAL A 145 16.76 -12.69 -4.52
C VAL A 145 17.46 -12.47 -3.18
N ARG A 146 17.75 -11.22 -2.82
CA ARG A 146 18.45 -10.91 -1.55
C ARG A 146 17.66 -11.38 -0.34
N VAL A 147 16.36 -11.17 -0.33
CA VAL A 147 15.50 -11.55 0.78
C VAL A 147 15.33 -13.07 0.85
N SER A 148 15.28 -13.75 -0.30
CA SER A 148 15.33 -15.21 -0.33
C SER A 148 16.64 -15.77 0.24
N LEU A 149 17.77 -15.12 -0.02
CA LEU A 149 19.07 -15.50 0.58
C LEU A 149 19.10 -15.29 2.10
N VAL A 150 18.45 -14.24 2.61
CA VAL A 150 18.34 -14.01 4.06
C VAL A 150 17.61 -15.18 4.73
N SER A 151 16.50 -15.66 4.17
CA SER A 151 15.79 -16.80 4.77
C SER A 151 16.52 -18.15 4.62
N CYS A 152 17.61 -18.20 3.83
CA CYS A 152 18.55 -19.32 3.82
C CYS A 152 19.69 -19.18 4.85
N GLY A 153 19.69 -18.13 5.68
CA GLY A 153 20.70 -17.91 6.72
C GLY A 153 21.94 -17.12 6.26
N LEU A 154 21.90 -16.44 5.11
CA LEU A 154 23.00 -15.54 4.70
C LEU A 154 22.81 -14.14 5.31
N ASP A 155 23.39 -13.93 6.49
CA ASP A 155 23.30 -12.68 7.27
C ASP A 155 23.75 -11.42 6.48
N GLY A 156 24.68 -11.59 5.53
CA GLY A 156 25.19 -10.49 4.70
C GLY A 156 24.22 -9.96 3.62
N ALA A 157 23.11 -10.67 3.36
CA ALA A 157 22.18 -10.31 2.29
C ALA A 157 21.17 -9.22 2.70
N LEU A 158 21.02 -8.94 3.99
CA LEU A 158 20.00 -8.03 4.52
C LEU A 158 20.32 -6.54 4.32
N ARG A 159 21.57 -6.14 4.51
CA ARG A 159 22.02 -4.75 4.28
C ARG A 159 21.78 -4.29 2.84
N PRO A 160 22.22 -5.03 1.79
CA PRO A 160 21.94 -4.63 0.41
C PRO A 160 20.45 -4.69 0.07
N ALA A 161 19.65 -5.53 0.74
CA ALA A 161 18.18 -5.51 0.59
C ALA A 161 17.59 -4.16 1.06
N GLY A 162 18.06 -3.60 2.17
CA GLY A 162 17.67 -2.26 2.62
C GLY A 162 17.99 -1.17 1.60
N GLY A 163 19.18 -1.22 0.98
CA GLY A 163 19.55 -0.30 -0.09
C GLY A 163 18.61 -0.40 -1.31
N LEU A 164 18.24 -1.62 -1.71
CA LEU A 164 17.29 -1.83 -2.80
C LEU A 164 15.88 -1.31 -2.46
N MET A 165 15.41 -1.50 -1.22
CA MET A 165 14.16 -0.91 -0.74
C MET A 165 14.19 0.63 -0.83
N ALA A 166 15.31 1.25 -0.43
CA ALA A 166 15.46 2.70 -0.52
C ALA A 166 15.45 3.20 -1.97
N VAL A 167 16.10 2.48 -2.90
CA VAL A 167 16.06 2.80 -4.33
C VAL A 167 14.65 2.68 -4.90
N ILE A 168 13.90 1.63 -4.54
CA ILE A 168 12.49 1.45 -4.96
C ILE A 168 11.62 2.58 -4.40
N GLY A 169 11.78 2.94 -3.12
CA GLY A 169 11.05 4.06 -2.52
C GLY A 169 11.36 5.40 -3.18
N LEU A 170 12.63 5.67 -3.48
CA LEU A 170 13.04 6.90 -4.17
C LEU A 170 12.50 6.94 -5.60
N TRP A 171 12.49 5.79 -6.27
CA TRP A 171 11.88 5.63 -7.58
C TRP A 171 10.39 5.98 -7.53
N GLN A 172 9.64 5.47 -6.54
CA GLN A 172 8.23 5.81 -6.35
C GLN A 172 8.05 7.32 -6.13
N LEU A 173 8.84 7.95 -5.26
CA LEU A 173 8.74 9.41 -5.03
C LEU A 173 9.02 10.25 -6.29
N ARG A 174 9.86 9.75 -7.19
CA ARG A 174 10.30 10.48 -8.39
C ARG A 174 9.39 10.28 -9.60
N PHE A 175 8.84 9.08 -9.78
CA PHE A 175 8.11 8.68 -10.99
C PHE A 175 6.64 8.32 -10.78
N ASP A 176 6.16 8.22 -9.53
CA ASP A 176 4.75 7.91 -9.25
C ASP A 176 3.82 9.07 -9.65
N LEU A 177 2.68 8.69 -10.24
CA LEU A 177 1.57 9.57 -10.59
C LEU A 177 1.02 10.31 -9.36
N ALA A 178 1.17 9.76 -8.15
CA ALA A 178 0.74 10.38 -6.90
C ALA A 178 1.23 11.84 -6.75
N ARG A 179 2.44 12.16 -7.24
CA ARG A 179 2.96 13.54 -7.23
C ARG A 179 2.12 14.51 -8.06
N ARG A 180 1.57 14.04 -9.20
CA ARG A 180 0.64 14.83 -10.02
C ARG A 180 -0.76 14.86 -9.40
N THR A 181 -1.18 13.76 -8.78
CA THR A 181 -2.48 13.67 -8.09
C THR A 181 -2.56 14.59 -6.87
N LEU A 182 -1.44 14.93 -6.22
CA LEU A 182 -1.41 15.94 -5.15
C LEU A 182 -1.89 17.33 -5.60
N GLN A 183 -1.76 17.65 -6.88
CA GLN A 183 -2.21 18.92 -7.45
C GLN A 183 -3.74 18.93 -7.67
N ARG A 184 -4.41 17.77 -7.60
CA ARG A 184 -5.87 17.65 -7.68
C ARG A 184 -6.46 17.83 -6.28
N GLY A 185 -7.53 18.61 -6.14
CA GLY A 185 -8.25 18.81 -4.88
C GLY A 185 -9.11 17.60 -4.47
N GLY A 186 -9.50 17.53 -3.19
CA GLY A 186 -10.47 16.56 -2.67
C GLY A 186 -9.90 15.20 -2.24
N LEU A 187 -10.73 14.16 -2.29
CA LEU A 187 -10.42 12.77 -1.88
C LEU A 187 -9.14 12.19 -2.51
N PRO A 188 -8.81 12.42 -3.80
CA PRO A 188 -7.58 11.90 -4.41
C PRO A 188 -6.30 12.44 -3.76
N ARG A 189 -6.32 13.65 -3.20
CA ARG A 189 -5.17 14.26 -2.54
C ARG A 189 -4.78 13.53 -1.26
N PHE A 190 -5.78 13.11 -0.48
CA PHE A 190 -5.55 12.40 0.78
C PHE A 190 -4.88 11.04 0.52
N SER A 191 -5.42 10.26 -0.42
CA SER A 191 -4.84 8.97 -0.81
C SER A 191 -3.42 9.14 -1.38
N ALA A 192 -3.20 10.14 -2.25
CA ALA A 192 -1.89 10.42 -2.80
C ALA A 192 -0.86 10.83 -1.73
N ALA A 193 -1.26 11.63 -0.75
CA ALA A 193 -0.40 12.01 0.37
C ALA A 193 -0.01 10.80 1.23
N GLY A 194 -0.95 9.90 1.51
CA GLY A 194 -0.67 8.66 2.24
C GLY A 194 0.35 7.76 1.53
N VAL A 195 0.20 7.59 0.22
CA VAL A 195 1.14 6.79 -0.61
C VAL A 195 2.52 7.41 -0.63
N LEU A 196 2.63 8.72 -0.84
CA LEU A 196 3.92 9.41 -0.87
C LEU A 196 4.61 9.41 0.50
N LEU A 197 3.83 9.51 1.58
CA LEU A 197 4.35 9.38 2.94
C LEU A 197 4.88 7.96 3.18
N GLY A 198 4.16 6.93 2.73
CA GLY A 198 4.62 5.54 2.76
C GLY A 198 5.91 5.34 1.96
N ALA A 199 6.01 5.91 0.76
CA ALA A 199 7.23 5.84 -0.06
C ALA A 199 8.42 6.58 0.58
N ALA A 200 8.19 7.76 1.17
CA ALA A 200 9.22 8.48 1.93
C ALA A 200 9.70 7.68 3.13
N TRP A 201 8.77 7.01 3.80
CA TRP A 201 9.10 6.14 4.92
C TRP A 201 9.87 4.88 4.50
N LEU A 202 9.53 4.29 3.36
CA LEU A 202 10.27 3.16 2.80
C LEU A 202 11.72 3.54 2.49
N VAL A 203 11.97 4.76 1.98
CA VAL A 203 13.33 5.29 1.80
C VAL A 203 14.05 5.37 3.12
N PHE A 204 13.42 5.97 4.14
CA PHE A 204 14.01 6.08 5.47
C PHE A 204 14.38 4.71 6.04
N SER A 205 13.43 3.76 6.06
CA SER A 205 13.64 2.42 6.59
C SER A 205 14.72 1.65 5.85
N GLY A 206 14.72 1.72 4.51
CA GLY A 206 15.73 1.07 3.68
C GLY A 206 17.12 1.67 3.88
N SER A 207 17.24 2.99 3.98
CA SER A 207 18.50 3.69 4.25
C SER A 207 19.04 3.38 5.64
N THR A 208 18.18 3.35 6.66
CA THR A 208 18.58 2.97 8.03
C THR A 208 19.04 1.51 8.07
N LEU A 209 18.34 0.60 7.40
CA LEU A 209 18.72 -0.81 7.31
C LEU A 209 20.06 -1.00 6.58
N LEU A 210 20.30 -0.22 5.52
CA LEU A 210 21.58 -0.23 4.79
C LEU A 210 22.73 0.28 5.67
N ALA A 211 22.51 1.36 6.43
CA ALA A 211 23.54 2.03 7.23
C ALA A 211 23.89 1.29 8.52
N LEU A 212 22.89 0.78 9.24
CA LEU A 212 23.06 0.23 10.60
C LEU A 212 22.92 -1.30 10.65
N GLY A 213 22.37 -1.93 9.61
CA GLY A 213 21.91 -3.32 9.70
C GLY A 213 20.67 -3.45 10.58
N LEU A 214 20.29 -4.69 10.92
CA LEU A 214 19.10 -4.99 11.70
C LEU A 214 19.52 -5.34 13.14
N PRO A 215 19.43 -4.40 14.11
CA PRO A 215 19.86 -4.65 15.48
C PRO A 215 18.94 -5.65 16.19
N TYR A 216 19.47 -6.35 17.20
CA TYR A 216 18.73 -7.43 17.87
C TYR A 216 17.55 -6.96 18.73
N ALA A 217 17.65 -5.75 19.28
CA ALA A 217 16.62 -5.00 19.99
C ALA A 217 17.09 -3.53 20.11
N GLY A 218 16.18 -2.59 20.33
CA GLY A 218 16.50 -1.19 20.65
C GLY A 218 15.68 -0.17 19.87
N PRO A 219 15.83 1.13 20.16
CA PRO A 219 15.05 2.21 19.55
C PRO A 219 15.19 2.29 18.02
N VAL A 220 16.29 1.78 17.45
CA VAL A 220 16.50 1.67 15.99
C VAL A 220 15.69 0.51 15.39
N TYR A 221 15.54 -0.60 16.12
CA TYR A 221 14.67 -1.72 15.71
C TYR A 221 13.20 -1.28 15.71
N ASP A 222 12.79 -0.56 16.76
CA ASP A 222 11.46 0.04 16.84
C ASP A 222 11.25 1.13 15.78
N ALA A 223 12.25 1.97 15.47
CA ALA A 223 12.11 2.98 14.41
C ALA A 223 11.94 2.38 13.01
N ILE A 224 12.61 1.26 12.72
CA ILE A 224 12.46 0.54 11.44
C ILE A 224 11.07 -0.12 11.35
N LEU A 225 10.58 -0.72 12.45
CA LEU A 225 9.27 -1.39 12.49
C LEU A 225 8.09 -0.41 12.60
N HIS A 226 8.10 0.48 13.60
CA HIS A 226 7.05 1.51 13.80
C HIS A 226 6.99 2.49 12.65
N GLY A 227 8.08 2.63 11.94
CA GLY A 227 8.10 3.44 10.78
C GLY A 227 7.18 2.98 9.65
N VAL A 228 7.13 1.66 9.42
CA VAL A 228 6.24 1.07 8.41
C VAL A 228 4.76 1.18 8.83
N PHE A 229 4.47 1.32 10.13
CA PHE A 229 3.11 1.26 10.67
C PHE A 229 2.55 2.59 11.26
N VAL A 230 3.38 3.59 11.56
CA VAL A 230 2.96 4.86 12.20
C VAL A 230 3.29 6.04 11.30
N ALA A 231 2.42 6.28 10.33
CA ALA A 231 2.44 7.47 9.49
C ALA A 231 1.39 8.51 9.97
N ASP A 232 1.17 8.66 11.28
CA ASP A 232 0.10 9.53 11.82
C ASP A 232 0.61 10.70 12.66
N ARG A 233 1.43 11.58 12.07
CA ARG A 233 1.55 12.98 12.55
C ARG A 233 1.63 14.05 11.46
N ALA A 234 1.83 13.67 10.19
CA ALA A 234 1.93 14.64 9.10
C ALA A 234 0.58 14.99 8.45
N ILE A 235 -0.45 14.15 8.64
CA ILE A 235 -1.75 14.28 7.95
C ILE A 235 -2.61 15.42 8.52
N ASN A 236 -2.48 15.74 9.81
CA ASN A 236 -3.31 16.79 10.43
C ASN A 236 -2.88 18.23 10.02
N ARG A 237 -1.76 18.41 9.31
CA ARG A 237 -1.35 19.70 8.72
C ARG A 237 -1.83 19.92 7.28
N LEU A 238 -2.45 18.92 6.66
CA LEU A 238 -2.95 18.99 5.28
C LEU A 238 -4.46 19.17 5.19
N ARG A 239 -5.18 19.43 6.30
CA ARG A 239 -6.52 19.99 6.20
C ARG A 239 -6.37 21.39 5.60
N PRO A 240 -6.82 21.67 4.36
CA PRO A 240 -7.19 23.04 4.06
C PRO A 240 -8.25 23.43 5.09
N CYS A 241 -8.00 24.51 5.82
CA CYS A 241 -9.07 25.22 6.51
C CYS A 241 -10.20 25.38 5.49
N PRO A 242 -11.44 24.93 5.77
CA PRO A 242 -12.55 25.35 4.95
C PRO A 242 -12.54 26.88 4.95
N GLU A 243 -12.53 27.46 3.75
CA GLU A 243 -12.63 28.88 3.52
C GLU A 243 -13.78 29.46 4.34
N GLU A 244 -13.42 30.17 5.42
CA GLU A 244 -14.32 31.09 6.11
C GLU A 244 -14.45 32.38 5.27
N SER A 245 -14.86 32.22 4.01
CA SER A 245 -15.20 33.32 3.08
C SER A 245 -16.69 33.33 2.72
N GLU A 246 -17.47 32.32 3.12
CA GLU A 246 -18.91 32.24 2.87
C GLU A 246 -19.78 32.87 3.98
N ASN A 247 -19.18 33.41 5.05
CA ASN A 247 -19.92 34.13 6.10
C ASN A 247 -19.78 35.66 6.04
N ARG A 248 -18.90 36.20 5.16
CA ARG A 248 -18.70 37.65 5.02
C ARG A 248 -19.62 38.31 3.98
N ARG A 249 -20.38 37.52 3.20
CA ARG A 249 -21.40 38.03 2.26
C ARG A 249 -22.79 38.17 2.87
N ARG A 250 -23.07 37.60 4.05
CA ARG A 250 -24.39 37.72 4.71
C ARG A 250 -24.50 38.90 5.70
N CYS A 251 -23.38 39.47 6.14
CA CYS A 251 -23.39 40.66 7.02
C CYS A 251 -23.23 42.01 6.30
N ALA A 252 -22.85 42.04 5.02
CA ALA A 252 -22.69 43.29 4.26
C ALA A 252 -23.92 43.68 3.42
N THR A 253 -24.90 42.77 3.26
CA THR A 253 -26.08 42.98 2.40
C THR A 253 -27.36 43.32 3.19
N SER A 254 -27.27 43.53 4.51
CA SER A 254 -28.42 43.92 5.34
C SER A 254 -28.54 45.43 5.63
N HIS A 255 -27.59 46.26 5.17
CA HIS A 255 -27.58 47.70 5.47
C HIS A 255 -27.68 48.66 4.27
N ILE A 256 -27.85 48.18 3.03
CA ILE A 256 -27.90 49.06 1.82
C ILE A 256 -29.23 48.95 1.03
N LEU A 257 -30.15 48.05 1.38
CA LEU A 257 -31.44 47.90 0.67
C LEU A 257 -32.67 48.48 1.41
N ARG A 258 -32.48 49.57 2.18
CA ARG A 258 -33.59 50.33 2.82
C ARG A 258 -33.77 51.77 2.30
N ALA A 259 -33.23 52.10 1.12
CA ALA A 259 -33.30 53.47 0.60
C ALA A 259 -34.02 53.66 -0.75
N VAL A 260 -34.56 52.62 -1.41
CA VAL A 260 -35.07 52.75 -2.80
C VAL A 260 -36.45 52.12 -3.07
N TRP A 261 -37.30 51.88 -2.06
CA TRP A 261 -38.70 51.53 -2.39
C TRP A 261 -39.71 52.15 -1.42
N PRO A 262 -40.52 53.13 -1.87
CA PRO A 262 -41.64 53.61 -1.09
C PRO A 262 -42.73 52.53 -1.07
N VAL A 263 -43.16 52.18 0.14
CA VAL A 263 -44.34 51.37 0.41
C VAL A 263 -45.56 52.09 -0.15
N ARG A 264 -46.34 51.43 -1.03
CA ARG A 264 -47.71 51.83 -1.34
C ARG A 264 -48.64 50.64 -1.10
N ASN A 265 -49.44 50.77 -0.06
CA ASN A 265 -50.49 49.83 0.36
C ASN A 265 -51.77 49.99 -0.48
N GLY A 266 -52.52 48.88 -0.59
CA GLY A 266 -53.96 48.84 -0.95
C GLY A 266 -54.21 48.50 -2.42
N THR A 267 -55.13 47.62 -2.83
CA THR A 267 -56.28 46.98 -2.16
C THR A 267 -56.86 45.92 -3.11
N ARG A 268 -57.38 44.84 -2.51
CA ARG A 268 -58.58 44.04 -2.87
C ARG A 268 -58.69 43.22 -4.17
N ARG A 269 -59.23 42.02 -3.90
CA ARG A 269 -59.86 40.98 -4.72
C ARG A 269 -61.07 41.45 -5.55
N ASP A 270 -61.41 40.59 -6.51
CA ASP A 270 -62.69 40.32 -7.20
C ASP A 270 -63.18 41.27 -8.30
N CYS A 271 -63.23 40.77 -9.55
CA CYS A 271 -64.46 40.32 -10.22
C CYS A 271 -64.23 40.01 -11.71
N ARG A 272 -64.67 38.81 -12.12
CA ARG A 272 -65.00 38.30 -13.48
C ARG A 272 -63.91 38.23 -14.55
#